data_AF-X1UZ76-F1
#
_entry.id   AF-X1UZ76-F1
#
_cell.length_a   1.000
_cell.length_b   1.000
_cell.length_c   1.000
_cell.angle_alpha   90.00
_cell.angle_beta   90.00
_cell.angle_gamma   90.00
#
_symmetry.space_group_name_H-M   'P 1'
#
loop_
_entity.id
_entity.type
_entity.pdbx_description
1 polymer ?
#
loop_
_entity_poly.entity_id
_entity_poly.type
_entity_poly.pdbx_seq_one_letter_code
_entity_poly.pdbx_strand_id
1 'polypeptide(L)'
;RPEFALYPYDFGISYDWRPEPERFRGYVFTERGIYKAGEDVYIKGIIREKKRGKWNVSHIVKTVGLKVFNARDEEILNKNVSVSSYGSFDFKVSIDPKAPTGWYEIIAKPKNTDVTFYGSFRVEAYRPAQFEVKAKCDKEEYIFGEEFDGEIKGSYLYGGPMSGEDVEWTITLDRSFYKPSVLYRALFYQVTFSG
;
A
#
# COMPACT_ATOMS: atom_id res chain seq x y z
N ARG A 1 -40.70 32.52 -3.49
CA ARG A 1 -39.82 32.51 -4.70
C ARG A 1 -38.37 32.30 -4.24
N PRO A 2 -37.66 31.24 -4.67
CA PRO A 2 -38.07 29.84 -4.83
C PRO A 2 -37.72 29.01 -3.56
N GLU A 3 -38.60 28.08 -3.18
CA GLU A 3 -38.57 27.30 -1.92
C GLU A 3 -38.00 25.88 -2.08
N PHE A 4 -37.28 25.58 -3.15
CA PHE A 4 -36.67 24.25 -3.34
C PHE A 4 -35.26 24.37 -3.92
N ALA A 5 -34.29 24.61 -3.04
CA ALA A 5 -32.89 24.37 -3.35
C ALA A 5 -32.58 22.92 -2.96
N LEU A 6 -32.39 22.07 -3.96
CA LEU A 6 -31.87 20.72 -3.77
C LEU A 6 -30.35 20.83 -3.58
N TYR A 7 -29.85 20.39 -2.43
CA TYR A 7 -28.43 20.40 -2.13
C TYR A 7 -27.82 19.00 -2.29
N PRO A 8 -26.55 18.89 -2.68
CA PRO A 8 -25.87 17.59 -2.81
C PRO A 8 -25.94 16.71 -1.54
N TYR A 9 -25.99 17.33 -0.36
CA TYR A 9 -26.14 16.62 0.91
C TYR A 9 -27.51 15.95 1.06
N ASP A 10 -28.57 16.46 0.42
CA ASP A 10 -29.92 15.84 0.42
C ASP A 10 -29.91 14.47 -0.28
N PHE A 11 -28.87 14.21 -1.08
CA PHE A 11 -28.66 12.95 -1.80
C PHE A 11 -27.54 12.08 -1.19
N GLY A 12 -27.02 12.43 0.00
CA GLY A 12 -25.91 11.72 0.63
C GLY A 12 -24.59 11.83 -0.15
N ILE A 13 -24.48 12.79 -1.07
CA ILE A 13 -23.27 13.03 -1.85
C ILE A 13 -22.40 13.99 -1.06
N SER A 14 -21.20 13.54 -0.66
CA SER A 14 -20.21 14.45 -0.09
C SER A 14 -19.82 15.48 -1.14
N TYR A 15 -20.05 16.75 -0.83
CA TYR A 15 -19.76 17.87 -1.72
C TYR A 15 -18.71 18.76 -1.08
N ASP A 16 -17.59 18.91 -1.78
CA ASP A 16 -16.58 19.90 -1.46
C ASP A 16 -17.01 21.24 -2.09
N TRP A 17 -17.29 22.23 -1.25
CA TRP A 17 -17.70 23.57 -1.69
C TRP A 17 -16.59 24.34 -2.41
N ARG A 18 -15.34 23.89 -2.29
CA ARG A 18 -14.16 24.48 -2.92
C ARG A 18 -13.17 23.38 -3.30
N PRO A 19 -13.47 22.57 -4.33
CA PRO A 19 -12.49 21.61 -4.81
C PRO A 19 -11.31 22.40 -5.36
N GLU A 20 -10.23 22.50 -4.58
CA GLU A 20 -9.01 23.06 -5.10
C GLU A 20 -8.54 22.16 -6.24
N PRO A 21 -8.30 22.72 -7.44
CA PRO A 21 -7.83 21.91 -8.55
C PRO A 21 -6.51 21.28 -8.13
N GLU A 22 -6.50 19.95 -7.98
CA GLU A 22 -5.31 19.18 -7.59
C GLU A 22 -4.18 19.47 -8.59
N ARG A 23 -3.30 20.40 -8.19
CA ARG A 23 -2.24 20.91 -9.06
C ARG A 23 -1.05 19.98 -9.06
N PHE A 24 -0.78 19.30 -7.94
CA PHE A 24 0.32 18.36 -7.82
C PHE A 24 -0.19 17.03 -7.31
N ARG A 25 0.35 15.97 -7.90
CA ARG A 25 0.16 14.59 -7.43
C ARG A 25 1.51 13.92 -7.38
N GLY A 26 1.71 13.06 -6.40
CA GLY A 26 2.95 12.33 -6.26
C GLY A 26 2.79 11.11 -5.38
N TYR A 27 3.80 10.27 -5.44
CA TYR A 27 3.89 9.04 -4.68
C TYR A 27 5.30 8.96 -4.10
N VAL A 28 5.41 8.43 -2.90
CA VAL A 28 6.67 8.08 -2.26
C VAL A 28 6.55 6.65 -1.73
N PHE A 29 7.51 5.81 -2.10
CA PHE A 29 7.50 4.39 -1.77
C PHE A 29 8.94 3.87 -1.64
N THR A 30 9.05 2.67 -1.10
CA THR A 30 10.33 1.96 -0.96
C THR A 30 10.37 0.76 -1.90
N GLU A 31 11.57 0.23 -2.14
CA GLU A 31 11.77 -0.93 -3.02
C GLU A 31 11.04 -2.19 -2.53
N ARG A 32 11.11 -2.48 -1.22
CA ARG A 32 10.67 -3.77 -0.64
C ARG A 32 9.48 -3.66 0.32
N GLY A 33 9.18 -2.46 0.86
CA GLY A 33 8.13 -2.27 1.87
C GLY A 33 8.45 -2.84 3.25
N ILE A 34 9.30 -3.87 3.36
CA ILE A 34 9.77 -4.49 4.62
C ILE A 34 11.30 -4.63 4.63
N TYR A 35 11.91 -4.32 5.78
CA TYR A 35 13.35 -4.28 5.99
C TYR A 35 13.73 -4.84 7.37
N LYS A 36 15.00 -5.17 7.56
CA LYS A 36 15.60 -5.49 8.86
C LYS A 36 16.32 -4.29 9.43
N ALA A 37 16.44 -4.27 10.76
CA ALA A 37 17.38 -3.34 11.41
C ALA A 37 18.80 -3.58 10.86
N GLY A 38 19.51 -2.50 10.52
CA GLY A 38 20.83 -2.57 9.88
C GLY A 38 20.80 -2.57 8.34
N GLU A 39 19.65 -2.67 7.69
CA GLU A 39 19.56 -2.57 6.22
C GLU A 39 19.49 -1.11 5.72
N ASP A 40 19.88 -0.94 4.45
CA ASP A 40 19.66 0.29 3.71
C ASP A 40 18.27 0.27 3.05
N VAL A 41 17.49 1.32 3.29
CA VAL A 41 16.19 1.58 2.68
C VAL A 41 16.36 2.55 1.52
N TYR A 42 15.92 2.14 0.35
CA TYR A 42 15.89 2.97 -0.85
C TYR A 42 14.49 3.58 -1.02
N ILE A 43 14.40 4.88 -0.84
CA ILE A 43 13.18 5.66 -1.01
C ILE A 43 13.18 6.22 -2.43
N LYS A 44 12.06 6.06 -3.15
CA LYS A 44 11.81 6.72 -4.43
C LYS A 44 10.53 7.52 -4.35
N GLY A 45 10.56 8.72 -4.93
CA GLY A 45 9.39 9.56 -5.08
C GLY A 45 9.23 10.09 -6.49
N ILE A 46 7.97 10.25 -6.92
CA ILE A 46 7.60 10.75 -8.24
C ILE A 46 6.58 11.85 -8.05
N ILE A 47 6.74 12.95 -8.79
CA ILE A 47 5.90 14.14 -8.69
C ILE A 47 5.45 14.55 -10.09
N ARG A 48 4.17 14.89 -10.21
CA ARG A 48 3.51 15.37 -11.43
C ARG A 48 2.74 16.64 -11.13
N GLU A 49 2.76 17.56 -12.09
CA GLU A 49 1.97 18.80 -12.07
C GLU A 49 0.85 18.69 -13.11
N LYS A 50 -0.37 19.03 -12.72
CA LYS A 50 -1.53 19.07 -13.61
C LYS A 50 -1.51 20.39 -14.40
N LYS A 51 -1.34 20.31 -15.71
CA LYS A 51 -1.42 21.46 -16.63
C LYS A 51 -2.44 21.16 -17.71
N ARG A 52 -3.43 22.05 -17.87
CA ARG A 52 -4.51 21.91 -18.87
C ARG A 52 -5.16 20.52 -18.85
N GLY A 53 -5.45 20.01 -17.65
CA GLY A 53 -6.06 18.69 -17.46
C GLY A 53 -5.13 17.48 -17.65
N LYS A 54 -3.88 17.68 -18.03
CA LYS A 54 -2.89 16.60 -18.24
C LYS A 54 -1.82 16.60 -17.15
N TRP A 55 -1.43 15.41 -16.70
CA TRP A 55 -0.31 15.23 -15.78
C TRP A 55 1.01 15.33 -16.53
N ASN A 56 1.83 16.31 -16.15
CA ASN A 56 3.13 16.57 -16.75
C ASN A 56 4.22 16.52 -15.69
N VAL A 57 5.47 16.44 -16.15
CA VAL A 57 6.62 16.61 -15.26
C VAL A 57 6.60 18.03 -14.68
N SER A 58 6.76 18.13 -13.35
CA SER A 58 6.87 19.42 -12.68
C SER A 58 8.26 20.00 -12.88
N HIS A 59 8.35 21.18 -13.50
CA HIS A 59 9.61 21.90 -13.64
C HIS A 59 9.86 22.93 -12.53
N ILE A 60 8.84 23.23 -11.72
CA ILE A 60 8.89 24.20 -10.61
C ILE A 60 9.32 23.57 -9.29
N VAL A 61 9.09 22.27 -9.12
CA VAL A 61 9.58 21.51 -7.96
C VAL A 61 11.01 21.07 -8.23
N LYS A 62 11.98 21.74 -7.61
CA LYS A 62 13.41 21.38 -7.69
C LYS A 62 13.92 20.63 -6.47
N THR A 63 13.22 20.77 -5.35
CA THR A 63 13.66 20.23 -4.06
C THR A 63 12.46 19.72 -3.28
N VAL A 64 12.64 18.63 -2.55
CA VAL A 64 11.66 18.02 -1.66
C VAL A 64 12.27 17.93 -0.27
N GLY A 65 11.55 18.41 0.74
CA GLY A 65 11.88 18.12 2.14
C GLY A 65 11.45 16.70 2.46
N LEU A 66 12.41 15.81 2.68
CA LEU A 66 12.20 14.41 3.03
C LEU A 66 12.45 14.21 4.52
N LYS A 67 11.44 13.72 5.22
CA LYS A 67 11.53 13.30 6.62
C LYS A 67 11.17 11.84 6.76
N VAL A 68 11.82 11.16 7.69
CA VAL A 68 11.48 9.79 8.07
C VAL A 68 11.38 9.68 9.59
N PHE A 69 10.32 9.06 10.06
CA PHE A 69 10.05 8.79 11.47
C PHE A 69 10.09 7.28 11.72
N ASN A 70 10.64 6.87 12.85
CA ASN A 70 10.63 5.46 13.25
C ASN A 70 9.31 5.08 13.95
N ALA A 71 9.20 3.81 14.37
CA ALA A 71 8.03 3.28 15.07
C ALA A 71 7.72 3.92 16.43
N ARG A 72 8.57 4.83 16.92
CA ARG A 72 8.39 5.59 18.16
C ARG A 72 8.20 7.09 17.89
N ASP A 73 7.86 7.46 16.65
CA ASP A 73 7.73 8.84 16.19
C ASP A 73 9.01 9.68 16.31
N GLU A 74 10.18 9.05 16.38
CA GLU A 74 11.47 9.76 16.41
C GLU A 74 11.93 10.08 14.98
N GLU A 75 12.31 11.34 14.73
CA GLU A 75 12.83 11.79 13.43
C GLU A 75 14.24 11.20 13.20
N ILE A 76 14.35 10.23 12.30
CA ILE A 76 15.63 9.59 11.93
C ILE A 76 16.27 10.23 10.69
N LEU A 77 15.49 10.97 9.90
CA LEU A 77 15.96 11.68 8.72
C LEU A 77 15.20 13.00 8.57
N ASN A 78 15.94 14.05 8.21
CA ASN A 78 15.38 15.31 7.75
C ASN A 78 16.37 16.00 6.80
N LYS A 79 16.10 15.88 5.50
CA LYS A 79 16.98 16.38 4.44
C LYS A 79 16.18 16.99 3.29
N ASN A 80 16.80 17.94 2.60
CA ASN A 80 16.29 18.42 1.32
C ASN A 80 16.94 17.60 0.20
N VAL A 81 16.12 16.97 -0.64
CA VAL A 81 16.55 16.11 -1.76
C VAL A 81 16.24 16.83 -3.08
N SER A 82 17.17 16.79 -4.03
CA SER A 82 16.97 17.36 -5.36
C SER A 82 16.03 16.48 -6.20
N VAL A 83 15.22 17.13 -7.03
CA VAL A 83 14.32 16.46 -7.97
C VAL A 83 14.97 16.47 -9.36
N SER A 84 14.98 15.31 -10.00
CA SER A 84 15.51 15.09 -11.33
C SER A 84 14.72 15.86 -12.40
N SER A 85 15.28 15.97 -13.60
CA SER A 85 14.60 16.53 -14.77
C SER A 85 13.32 15.77 -15.15
N TYR A 86 13.15 14.53 -14.68
CA TYR A 86 11.97 13.69 -14.91
C TYR A 86 10.90 13.81 -13.80
N GLY A 87 11.10 14.72 -12.83
CA GLY A 87 10.16 14.93 -11.73
C GLY A 87 10.16 13.79 -10.72
N SER A 88 11.32 13.16 -10.49
CA SER A 88 11.50 12.11 -9.50
C SER A 88 12.67 12.41 -8.56
N PHE A 89 12.67 11.83 -7.38
CA PHE A 89 13.81 11.84 -6.47
C PHE A 89 14.04 10.43 -5.92
N ASP A 90 15.23 10.22 -5.39
CA ASP A 90 15.56 9.04 -4.60
C ASP A 90 16.51 9.42 -3.47
N PHE A 91 16.46 8.62 -2.41
CA PHE A 91 17.29 8.82 -1.22
C PHE A 91 17.52 7.50 -0.51
N LYS A 92 18.72 7.31 0.03
CA LYS A 92 19.10 6.13 0.80
C LYS A 92 19.10 6.45 2.29
N VAL A 93 18.41 5.64 3.08
CA VAL A 93 18.36 5.75 4.55
C VAL A 93 18.93 4.48 5.15
N SER A 94 20.00 4.60 5.90
CA SER A 94 20.58 3.48 6.65
C SER A 94 19.86 3.34 7.99
N ILE A 95 19.26 2.19 8.26
CA ILE A 95 18.55 1.93 9.51
C ILE A 95 19.55 1.41 10.54
N ASP A 96 19.55 2.00 11.75
CA ASP A 96 20.43 1.55 12.83
C ASP A 96 20.15 0.07 13.17
N PRO A 97 21.19 -0.78 13.37
CA PRO A 97 21.01 -2.17 13.81
C PRO A 97 20.22 -2.33 15.12
N LYS A 98 20.14 -1.27 15.94
CA LYS A 98 19.37 -1.21 17.20
C LYS A 98 18.04 -0.45 17.06
N ALA A 99 17.64 -0.11 15.84
CA ALA A 99 16.40 0.61 15.61
C ALA A 99 15.16 -0.23 16.02
N PRO A 100 14.09 0.41 16.51
CA PRO A 100 12.88 -0.30 16.93
C PRO A 100 12.20 -1.01 15.76
N THR A 101 11.60 -2.17 16.01
CA THR A 101 10.71 -2.80 15.01
C THR A 101 9.37 -2.09 14.96
N GLY A 102 8.71 -2.13 13.80
CA GLY A 102 7.39 -1.55 13.58
C GLY A 102 7.28 -0.75 12.28
N TRP A 103 6.26 0.11 12.22
CA TRP A 103 6.00 0.97 11.07
C TRP A 103 6.86 2.23 11.12
N TYR A 104 7.42 2.56 9.96
CA TYR A 104 8.20 3.77 9.74
C TYR A 104 7.46 4.62 8.73
N GLU A 105 7.41 5.92 8.99
CA GLU A 105 6.68 6.88 8.17
C GLU A 105 7.64 7.72 7.33
N ILE A 106 7.29 7.94 6.08
CA ILE A 106 8.00 8.81 5.14
C ILE A 106 7.10 10.00 4.83
N ILE A 107 7.61 11.21 5.08
CA ILE A 107 6.94 12.46 4.72
C ILE A 107 7.79 13.18 3.69
N ALA A 108 7.24 13.35 2.50
CA ALA A 108 7.88 14.08 1.40
C ALA A 108 7.07 15.34 1.08
N LYS A 109 7.63 16.52 1.40
CA LYS A 109 7.02 17.83 1.14
C LYS A 109 7.76 18.55 0.01
N PRO A 110 7.22 18.59 -1.22
CA PRO A 110 7.81 19.36 -2.31
C PRO A 110 7.81 20.86 -1.98
N LYS A 111 8.95 21.53 -2.19
CA LYS A 111 9.05 22.98 -1.99
C LYS A 111 8.20 23.73 -3.02
N ASN A 112 7.65 24.88 -2.62
CA ASN A 112 6.75 25.73 -3.44
C ASN A 112 5.41 25.07 -3.78
N THR A 113 4.97 24.13 -2.96
CA THR A 113 3.68 23.46 -3.08
C THR A 113 3.06 23.27 -1.70
N ASP A 114 1.73 23.18 -1.66
CA ASP A 114 0.98 22.91 -0.42
C ASP A 114 0.67 21.42 -0.22
N VAL A 115 1.15 20.56 -1.14
CA VAL A 115 0.96 19.12 -1.05
C VAL A 115 2.03 18.47 -0.17
N THR A 116 1.64 17.39 0.50
CA THR A 116 2.55 16.51 1.23
C THR A 116 2.25 15.09 0.81
N PHE A 117 3.28 14.32 0.49
CA PHE A 117 3.16 12.91 0.13
C PHE A 117 3.62 12.05 1.29
N TYR A 118 2.84 11.01 1.57
CA TYR A 118 3.09 10.07 2.64
C TYR A 118 3.40 8.70 2.04
N GLY A 119 4.34 8.03 2.68
CA GLY A 119 4.65 6.63 2.42
C GLY A 119 5.05 5.97 3.72
N SER A 120 5.16 4.65 3.69
CA SER A 120 5.60 3.90 4.86
C SER A 120 6.39 2.68 4.45
N PHE A 121 7.15 2.16 5.40
CA PHE A 121 7.79 0.86 5.31
C PHE A 121 7.82 0.24 6.70
N ARG A 122 8.07 -1.06 6.76
CA ARG A 122 8.11 -1.81 8.01
C ARG A 122 9.52 -2.27 8.31
N VAL A 123 9.96 -2.14 9.55
CA VAL A 123 11.21 -2.71 10.03
C VAL A 123 10.88 -3.86 10.97
N GLU A 124 11.27 -5.07 10.61
CA GLU A 124 10.97 -6.29 11.36
C GLU A 124 12.14 -7.28 11.29
N ALA A 125 12.20 -8.17 12.27
CA ALA A 125 13.04 -9.36 12.21
C ALA A 125 12.39 -10.42 11.31
N TYR A 126 12.34 -10.20 10.00
CA TYR A 126 11.74 -11.18 9.07
C TYR A 126 12.75 -12.25 8.65
N ARG A 127 12.28 -13.46 8.36
CA ARG A 127 13.04 -14.45 7.59
C ARG A 127 12.44 -14.47 6.18
N PRO A 128 13.27 -14.40 5.12
CA PRO A 128 12.74 -14.53 3.77
C PRO A 128 11.97 -15.85 3.67
N ALA A 129 10.78 -15.79 3.07
CA ALA A 129 10.00 -16.99 2.81
C ALA A 129 10.85 -17.95 1.96
N GLN A 130 10.89 -19.23 2.34
CA GLN A 130 11.63 -20.25 1.60
C GLN A 130 10.71 -21.10 0.72
N PHE A 131 9.40 -20.91 0.86
CA PHE A 131 8.36 -21.67 0.20
C PHE A 131 7.12 -20.82 -0.08
N GLU A 132 6.30 -21.28 -1.01
CA GLU A 132 4.99 -20.76 -1.37
C GLU A 132 3.92 -21.83 -1.12
N VAL A 133 2.76 -21.42 -0.60
CA VAL A 133 1.58 -22.29 -0.43
C VAL A 133 0.45 -21.75 -1.27
N LYS A 134 -0.17 -22.61 -2.09
CA LYS A 134 -1.36 -22.30 -2.89
C LYS A 134 -2.52 -23.15 -2.39
N ALA A 135 -3.58 -22.48 -1.96
CA ALA A 135 -4.86 -23.12 -1.67
C ALA A 135 -5.85 -22.78 -2.79
N LYS A 136 -6.52 -23.80 -3.32
CA LYS A 136 -7.58 -23.65 -4.32
C LYS A 136 -8.81 -24.37 -3.85
N CYS A 137 -9.97 -23.76 -4.04
CA CYS A 137 -11.27 -24.39 -3.86
C CYS A 137 -11.86 -24.63 -5.25
N ASP A 138 -12.61 -25.72 -5.41
CA ASP A 138 -13.23 -26.04 -6.70
C ASP A 138 -14.36 -25.08 -7.07
N LYS A 139 -15.06 -24.53 -6.07
CA LYS A 139 -16.08 -23.48 -6.22
C LYS A 139 -15.73 -22.25 -5.40
N GLU A 140 -16.18 -21.08 -5.90
CA GLU A 140 -16.09 -19.81 -5.16
C GLU A 140 -17.09 -19.74 -4.01
N GLU A 141 -18.25 -20.38 -4.16
CA GLU A 141 -19.33 -20.41 -3.18
C GLU A 141 -19.86 -21.84 -3.03
N TYR A 142 -20.21 -22.20 -1.80
CA TYR A 142 -20.80 -23.49 -1.47
C TYR A 142 -22.13 -23.27 -0.75
N ILE A 143 -23.15 -24.05 -1.12
CA ILE A 143 -24.45 -24.06 -0.44
C ILE A 143 -24.45 -25.16 0.62
N PHE A 144 -25.22 -24.96 1.69
CA PHE A 144 -25.40 -25.99 2.73
C PHE A 144 -25.81 -27.33 2.13
N GLY A 145 -25.05 -28.38 2.47
CA GLY A 145 -25.24 -29.74 1.98
C GLY A 145 -24.39 -30.08 0.75
N GLU A 146 -23.69 -29.12 0.16
CA GLU A 146 -22.65 -29.41 -0.83
C GLU A 146 -21.38 -29.92 -0.15
N GLU A 147 -20.72 -30.88 -0.79
CA GLU A 147 -19.40 -31.35 -0.40
C GLU A 147 -18.35 -30.32 -0.82
N PHE A 148 -17.44 -30.00 0.11
CA PHE A 148 -16.32 -29.10 -0.13
C PHE A 148 -15.10 -29.91 -0.56
N ASP A 149 -14.58 -29.60 -1.75
CA ASP A 149 -13.29 -30.10 -2.22
C ASP A 149 -12.33 -28.92 -2.45
N GLY A 150 -11.08 -29.13 -2.05
CA GLY A 150 -10.05 -28.11 -2.06
C GLY A 150 -8.65 -28.72 -2.08
N GLU A 151 -7.77 -28.09 -2.85
CA GLU A 151 -6.39 -28.53 -3.03
C GLU A 151 -5.43 -27.54 -2.37
N ILE A 152 -4.53 -28.05 -1.53
CA ILE A 152 -3.40 -27.29 -0.96
C ILE A 152 -2.09 -27.83 -1.55
N LYS A 153 -1.29 -26.94 -2.14
CA LYS A 153 0.03 -27.26 -2.71
C LYS A 153 1.11 -26.37 -2.09
N GLY A 154 2.08 -27.00 -1.44
CA GLY A 154 3.32 -26.35 -0.97
C GLY A 154 4.48 -26.59 -1.94
N SER A 155 5.29 -25.56 -2.19
CA SER A 155 6.51 -25.69 -3.01
C SER A 155 7.59 -24.78 -2.48
N TYR A 156 8.83 -25.28 -2.40
CA TYR A 156 9.96 -24.42 -2.08
C TYR A 156 10.22 -23.44 -3.22
N LEU A 157 10.62 -22.20 -2.89
CA LEU A 157 10.91 -21.18 -3.90
C LEU A 157 12.12 -21.53 -4.77
N TYR A 158 12.93 -22.50 -4.37
CA TYR A 158 14.03 -23.06 -5.17
C TYR A 158 13.61 -24.24 -6.06
N GLY A 159 12.31 -24.54 -6.16
CA GLY A 159 11.72 -25.47 -7.13
C GLY A 159 11.48 -26.90 -6.62
N GLY A 160 11.88 -27.24 -5.40
CA GLY A 160 11.59 -28.54 -4.81
C GLY A 160 10.14 -28.66 -4.30
N PRO A 161 9.50 -29.84 -4.40
CA PRO A 161 8.21 -30.08 -3.75
C PRO A 161 8.38 -30.16 -2.23
N MET A 162 7.43 -29.61 -1.47
CA MET A 162 7.38 -29.76 -0.01
C MET A 162 6.71 -31.09 0.39
N SER A 163 7.27 -32.21 -0.06
CA SER A 163 6.70 -33.53 0.18
C SER A 163 6.98 -34.01 1.60
N GLY A 164 5.93 -34.42 2.32
CA GLY A 164 6.06 -35.05 3.65
C GLY A 164 6.19 -34.07 4.81
N GLU A 165 6.03 -32.77 4.57
CA GLU A 165 5.93 -31.75 5.61
C GLU A 165 4.53 -31.75 6.24
N ASP A 166 4.45 -31.41 7.54
CA ASP A 166 3.18 -31.28 8.24
C ASP A 166 2.37 -30.08 7.71
N VAL A 167 1.06 -30.26 7.54
CA VAL A 167 0.15 -29.22 7.06
C VAL A 167 -0.93 -28.96 8.09
N GLU A 168 -0.96 -27.73 8.61
CA GLU A 168 -2.08 -27.22 9.40
C GLU A 168 -2.98 -26.37 8.51
N TRP A 169 -4.29 -26.61 8.57
CA TRP A 169 -5.29 -25.90 7.78
C TRP A 169 -6.50 -25.54 8.64
N THR A 170 -7.16 -24.44 8.28
CA THR A 170 -8.40 -24.00 8.92
C THR A 170 -9.40 -23.64 7.84
N ILE A 171 -10.63 -24.13 7.98
CA ILE A 171 -11.77 -23.70 7.17
C ILE A 171 -12.65 -22.82 8.05
N THR A 172 -12.98 -21.62 7.57
CA THR A 172 -13.89 -20.70 8.24
C THR A 172 -15.14 -20.52 7.39
N LEU A 173 -16.31 -20.66 8.00
CA LEU A 173 -17.59 -20.46 7.35
C LEU A 173 -18.14 -19.07 7.69
N ASP A 174 -18.10 -18.17 6.72
CA ASP A 174 -18.75 -16.86 6.83
C ASP A 174 -20.09 -16.87 6.10
N ARG A 175 -21.13 -16.28 6.70
CA ARG A 175 -22.43 -16.14 6.03
C ARG A 175 -22.31 -15.17 4.86
N SER A 176 -22.46 -15.67 3.63
CA SER A 176 -22.67 -14.83 2.44
C SER A 176 -24.16 -14.63 2.19
N PHE A 177 -24.53 -13.46 1.65
CA PHE A 177 -25.86 -13.22 1.12
C PHE A 177 -25.74 -13.20 -0.40
N TYR A 178 -26.70 -13.81 -1.11
CA TYR A 178 -26.76 -13.77 -2.57
C TYR A 178 -26.67 -12.33 -3.07
N LYS A 179 -25.64 -12.05 -3.88
CA LYS A 179 -25.45 -10.77 -4.56
C LYS A 179 -25.39 -11.04 -6.07
N PRO A 180 -26.36 -10.56 -6.87
CA PRO A 180 -26.32 -10.72 -8.32
C PRO A 180 -25.01 -10.18 -8.90
N SER A 181 -24.38 -10.95 -9.79
CA SER A 181 -23.01 -10.73 -10.30
C SER A 181 -22.79 -9.45 -11.14
N VAL A 182 -23.83 -8.64 -11.36
CA VAL A 182 -23.76 -7.50 -12.29
C VAL A 182 -23.17 -6.23 -11.65
N LEU A 183 -22.88 -6.22 -10.34
CA LEU A 183 -22.31 -5.05 -9.66
C LEU A 183 -21.01 -5.38 -8.93
N TYR A 184 -19.92 -5.18 -9.68
CA TYR A 184 -18.56 -4.88 -9.24
C TYR A 184 -17.69 -6.01 -8.65
N ARG A 185 -16.70 -6.40 -9.48
CA ARG A 185 -15.33 -6.75 -9.07
C ARG A 185 -14.81 -5.74 -8.03
N ALA A 186 -14.90 -6.06 -6.75
CA ALA A 186 -13.95 -5.63 -5.72
C ALA A 186 -14.08 -6.54 -4.47
N LEU A 187 -13.10 -7.42 -4.21
CA LEU A 187 -12.11 -7.33 -3.10
C LEU A 187 -12.69 -7.77 -1.73
N PHE A 188 -12.20 -8.70 -0.91
CA PHE A 188 -11.05 -9.64 -0.83
C PHE A 188 -11.42 -10.74 0.20
N TYR A 189 -10.80 -11.93 0.18
CA TYR A 189 -10.65 -12.77 1.38
C TYR A 189 -9.16 -12.90 1.73
N GLN A 190 -8.84 -12.68 2.99
CA GLN A 190 -7.50 -12.71 3.55
C GLN A 190 -7.32 -14.05 4.27
N VAL A 191 -6.47 -14.93 3.75
CA VAL A 191 -6.01 -16.11 4.48
C VAL A 191 -4.78 -15.69 5.28
N THR A 192 -4.85 -15.81 6.61
CA THR A 192 -3.70 -15.53 7.49
C THR A 192 -3.11 -16.86 7.92
N PHE A 193 -1.82 -17.06 7.65
CA PHE A 193 -1.04 -18.18 8.18
C PHE A 193 -0.12 -17.64 9.28
N SER A 194 -0.18 -18.25 10.47
CA SER A 194 0.84 -18.11 11.51
C SER A 194 1.64 -19.41 11.55
N GLY A 195 2.97 -19.30 11.56
CA GLY A 195 3.89 -20.39 11.91
C GLY A 195 4.59 -20.11 13.22
#